data_AF-A0A0B4CQL9-F1
#
_entry.id   AF-A0A0B4CQL9-F1
#
_cell.length_a   1.000
_cell.length_b   1.000
_cell.length_c   1.000
_cell.angle_alpha   90.00
_cell.angle_beta   90.00
_cell.angle_gamma   90.00
#
_symmetry.space_group_name_H-M   'P 1'
#
loop_
_entity.id
_entity.type
_entity.pdbx_description
1 polymer ?
#
loop_
_entity_poly.entity_id
_entity_poly.type
_entity_poly.pdbx_seq_one_letter_code
_entity_poly.pdbx_strand_id
1 'polypeptide(L)'
;MRRFLFMAFLCLCSILFSQAKNVYYTDFIDFTDNSGVKYNVMMITDRHSEDGRADSTVRVLYTTDENEHLIQFYADCYYEKLKNGNTRISFIPKSNGTVQIIKGKDVTYNPDTFVYEIDPKTSTITGTQSDKNSTSPIPIIYKNSTLTTQDRQNQADRFYFRTENMYTLLQNFYAKKTDDTNKPYFDAVGWFGSDGIAYQAFIISVFKEEATLNSIVRIRYEKNGEIQIVQYDALSKIALQDDDTLKITFTPKNTPVKNIKGNSSYNADNFSFTLDSNDQFLKGKQWDENSSADLSYIKISDNQEFALKFYSEKDEIYQKYLK
;
A
#
# COMPACT_ATOMS: atom_id res chain seq x y z
N MET A 1 23.01 -36.83 41.05
CA MET A 1 22.03 -36.98 39.95
C MET A 1 20.84 -36.03 40.08
N ARG A 2 21.05 -34.70 40.17
CA ARG A 2 19.96 -33.71 40.30
C ARG A 2 20.01 -32.57 39.26
N ARG A 3 21.04 -32.55 38.40
CA ARG A 3 21.26 -31.49 37.40
C ARG A 3 20.94 -31.91 35.96
N PHE A 4 20.79 -33.21 35.69
CA PHE A 4 20.43 -33.69 34.34
C PHE A 4 18.93 -33.61 34.02
N LEU A 5 18.06 -33.52 35.03
CA LEU A 5 16.60 -33.39 34.82
C LEU A 5 16.17 -31.96 34.42
N PHE A 6 17.00 -30.95 34.64
CA PHE A 6 16.67 -29.56 34.29
C PHE A 6 16.96 -29.22 32.81
N MET A 7 17.93 -29.89 32.17
CA MET A 7 18.20 -29.71 30.73
C MET A 7 17.16 -30.39 29.85
N ALA A 8 16.57 -31.51 30.29
CA ALA A 8 15.47 -32.14 29.57
C ALA A 8 14.17 -31.30 29.61
N PHE A 9 13.99 -30.45 30.63
CA PHE A 9 12.81 -29.58 30.77
C PHE A 9 12.89 -28.32 29.89
N LEU A 10 14.10 -27.80 29.64
CA LEU A 10 14.29 -26.64 28.75
C LEU A 10 14.21 -27.00 27.25
N CYS A 11 14.46 -28.26 26.88
CA CYS A 11 14.24 -28.76 25.52
C CYS A 11 12.78 -29.18 25.23
N LEU A 12 11.89 -29.17 26.23
CA LEU A 12 10.45 -29.41 26.02
C LEU A 12 9.67 -28.12 25.69
N CYS A 13 10.30 -26.94 25.78
CA CYS A 13 9.70 -25.67 25.39
C CYS A 13 9.93 -25.31 23.92
N SER A 14 10.57 -26.17 23.12
CA SER A 14 10.60 -26.03 21.66
C SER A 14 9.35 -26.64 21.01
N ILE A 15 8.18 -26.31 21.55
CA ILE A 15 6.96 -26.36 20.74
C ILE A 15 7.19 -25.29 19.69
N LEU A 16 7.41 -25.72 18.44
CA LEU A 16 7.53 -24.85 17.28
C LEU A 16 6.26 -24.01 17.20
N PHE A 17 6.29 -22.80 17.77
CA PHE A 17 5.13 -21.91 17.77
C PHE A 17 4.83 -21.50 16.34
N SER A 18 3.69 -21.98 15.83
CA SER A 18 3.11 -21.63 14.51
C SER A 18 2.50 -20.22 14.47
N GLN A 19 2.74 -19.43 15.50
CA GLN A 19 2.35 -18.04 15.55
C GLN A 19 3.16 -17.25 14.51
N ALA A 20 2.49 -16.40 13.74
CA ALA A 20 3.18 -15.41 12.91
C ALA A 20 4.15 -14.60 13.78
N LYS A 21 5.45 -14.62 13.45
CA LYS A 21 6.49 -13.93 14.23
C LYS A 21 6.72 -12.52 13.72
N ASN A 22 6.46 -12.31 12.43
CA ASN A 22 6.47 -11.02 11.76
C ASN A 22 5.14 -10.78 11.03
N VAL A 23 5.00 -9.56 10.49
CA VAL A 23 3.86 -9.19 9.65
C VAL A 23 4.35 -9.00 8.22
N TYR A 24 4.02 -9.95 7.33
CA TYR A 24 4.27 -9.83 5.89
C TYR A 24 3.06 -9.24 5.17
N TYR A 25 1.85 -9.71 5.52
CA TYR A 25 0.59 -9.07 5.18
C TYR A 25 -0.48 -9.38 6.22
N THR A 26 -1.60 -8.65 6.11
CA THR A 26 -2.77 -8.80 6.96
C THR A 26 -4.03 -8.86 6.13
N ASP A 27 -5.02 -9.63 6.56
CA ASP A 27 -6.35 -9.67 5.96
C ASP A 27 -7.44 -9.37 6.98
N PHE A 28 -8.46 -8.64 6.53
CA PHE A 28 -9.68 -8.38 7.28
C PHE A 28 -10.86 -8.95 6.50
N ILE A 29 -11.62 -9.82 7.17
CA ILE A 29 -12.84 -10.41 6.62
C ILE A 29 -13.96 -10.34 7.64
N ASP A 30 -15.19 -10.27 7.16
CA ASP A 30 -16.39 -10.44 7.97
C ASP A 30 -17.18 -11.66 7.48
N PHE A 31 -17.91 -12.32 8.37
CA PHE A 31 -18.94 -13.30 8.00
C PHE A 31 -20.09 -13.27 9.01
N THR A 32 -21.22 -13.85 8.62
CA THR A 32 -22.39 -14.00 9.51
C THR A 32 -22.73 -15.48 9.59
N ASP A 33 -22.77 -16.04 10.80
CA ASP A 33 -23.12 -17.46 10.95
C ASP A 33 -24.62 -17.72 10.72
N ASN A 34 -25.00 -19.00 10.73
CA ASN A 34 -26.39 -19.41 10.54
C ASN A 34 -27.34 -18.95 11.68
N SER A 35 -26.79 -18.54 12.82
CA SER A 35 -27.52 -17.98 13.95
C SER A 35 -27.67 -16.46 13.86
N GLY A 36 -27.08 -15.82 12.83
CA GLY A 36 -27.13 -14.38 12.61
C GLY A 36 -26.06 -13.59 13.36
N VAL A 37 -25.13 -14.27 14.04
CA VAL A 37 -24.01 -13.62 14.74
C VAL A 37 -22.99 -13.15 13.71
N LYS A 38 -22.54 -11.90 13.84
CA LYS A 38 -21.54 -11.29 12.96
C LYS A 38 -20.16 -11.41 13.56
N TYR A 39 -19.22 -11.88 12.76
CA TYR A 39 -17.83 -12.05 13.13
C TYR A 39 -16.96 -11.12 12.30
N ASN A 40 -15.96 -10.52 12.95
CA ASN A 40 -14.90 -9.75 12.32
C ASN A 40 -13.61 -10.54 12.54
N VAL A 41 -12.85 -10.78 11.49
CA VAL A 41 -11.63 -11.59 11.56
C VAL A 41 -10.46 -10.78 11.05
N MET A 42 -9.36 -10.84 11.80
CA MET A 42 -8.06 -10.36 11.37
C MET A 42 -7.10 -11.54 11.24
N MET A 43 -6.45 -11.64 10.09
CA MET A 43 -5.40 -12.61 9.83
C MET A 43 -4.08 -11.86 9.71
N ILE A 44 -3.05 -12.40 10.35
CA ILE A 44 -1.68 -11.91 10.22
C ILE A 44 -0.85 -13.05 9.67
N THR A 45 -0.16 -12.83 8.57
CA THR A 45 0.60 -13.87 7.90
C THR A 45 2.07 -13.46 7.82
N ASP A 46 2.95 -14.39 8.16
CA ASP A 46 4.39 -14.24 7.97
C ASP A 46 4.76 -14.42 6.49
N ARG A 47 6.04 -14.29 6.16
CA ARG A 47 6.52 -14.56 4.81
C ARG A 47 6.34 -16.05 4.50
N HIS A 48 5.81 -16.36 3.31
CA HIS A 48 5.75 -17.73 2.82
C HIS A 48 7.15 -18.31 2.64
N SER A 49 7.33 -19.55 3.11
CA SER A 49 8.51 -20.36 2.83
C SER A 49 8.50 -20.89 1.39
N GLU A 50 9.61 -21.51 0.98
CA GLU A 50 9.79 -22.05 -0.37
C GLU A 50 8.77 -23.13 -0.75
N ASP A 51 8.18 -23.78 0.24
CA ASP A 51 7.10 -24.76 0.10
C ASP A 51 5.70 -24.14 -0.08
N GLY A 52 5.60 -22.80 -0.13
CA GLY A 52 4.35 -22.07 -0.36
C GLY A 52 3.44 -21.98 0.86
N ARG A 53 3.96 -22.32 2.05
CA ARG A 53 3.26 -22.25 3.34
C ARG A 53 3.78 -21.07 4.18
N ALA A 54 2.92 -20.44 4.98
CA ALA A 54 3.29 -19.42 5.94
C ALA A 54 2.62 -19.68 7.30
N ASP A 55 3.29 -19.25 8.37
CA ASP A 55 2.70 -19.17 9.70
C ASP A 55 1.69 -18.02 9.76
N SER A 56 0.50 -18.28 10.31
CA SER A 56 -0.54 -17.27 10.46
C SER A 56 -1.16 -17.26 11.85
N THR A 57 -1.46 -16.05 12.33
CA THR A 57 -2.28 -15.81 13.53
C THR A 57 -3.63 -15.27 13.11
N VAL A 58 -4.70 -15.94 13.51
CA VAL A 58 -6.07 -15.54 13.24
C VAL A 58 -6.70 -15.05 14.54
N ARG A 59 -7.28 -13.85 14.55
CA ARG A 59 -8.12 -13.35 15.63
C ARG A 59 -9.53 -13.12 15.14
N VAL A 60 -10.49 -13.56 15.94
CA VAL A 60 -11.92 -13.38 15.66
C VAL A 60 -12.55 -12.57 16.78
N LEU A 61 -13.25 -11.52 16.39
CA LEU A 61 -13.96 -10.58 17.24
C LEU A 61 -15.45 -10.65 16.91
N TYR A 62 -16.29 -10.87 17.91
CA TYR A 62 -17.74 -10.94 17.74
C TYR A 62 -18.45 -10.57 19.04
N THR A 63 -19.75 -10.29 18.95
CA THR A 63 -20.58 -9.92 20.09
C THR A 63 -21.78 -10.84 20.19
N THR A 64 -21.97 -11.45 21.35
CA THR A 64 -23.17 -12.23 21.70
C THR A 64 -23.65 -11.81 23.09
N ASP A 65 -24.97 -11.71 23.29
CA ASP A 65 -25.57 -11.30 24.57
C ASP A 65 -24.94 -10.02 25.15
N GLU A 66 -24.73 -9.00 24.30
CA GLU A 66 -24.08 -7.72 24.63
C GLU A 66 -22.62 -7.81 25.11
N ASN A 67 -22.02 -9.01 25.11
CA ASN A 67 -20.64 -9.24 25.49
C ASN A 67 -19.76 -9.37 24.25
N GLU A 68 -18.66 -8.64 24.22
CA GLU A 68 -17.65 -8.76 23.17
C GLU A 68 -16.67 -9.89 23.49
N HIS A 69 -16.43 -10.74 22.50
CA HIS A 69 -15.57 -11.89 22.56
C HIS A 69 -14.41 -11.73 21.58
N LEU A 70 -13.20 -11.98 22.05
CA LEU A 70 -11.99 -11.98 21.23
C LEU A 70 -11.27 -13.29 21.44
N ILE A 71 -11.08 -14.03 20.36
CA ILE A 71 -10.41 -15.32 20.37
C ILE A 71 -9.26 -15.33 19.38
N GLN A 72 -8.28 -16.19 19.61
CA GLN A 72 -7.12 -16.36 18.75
C GLN A 72 -6.84 -17.84 18.51
N PHE A 73 -6.45 -18.18 17.29
CA PHE A 73 -5.86 -19.46 16.96
C PHE A 73 -4.77 -19.31 15.89
N TYR A 74 -4.00 -20.37 15.68
CA TYR A 74 -2.93 -20.41 14.69
C TYR A 74 -3.32 -21.27 13.50
N ALA A 75 -2.93 -20.82 12.32
CA ALA A 75 -3.26 -21.46 11.06
C ALA A 75 -2.02 -21.56 10.16
N ASP A 76 -2.03 -22.55 9.29
CA ASP A 76 -1.19 -22.56 8.10
C ASP A 76 -1.87 -21.75 7.01
N CYS A 77 -1.17 -20.74 6.51
CA CYS A 77 -1.58 -20.02 5.33
C CYS A 77 -0.90 -20.64 4.09
N TYR A 78 -1.69 -20.91 3.06
CA TYR A 78 -1.21 -21.39 1.77
C TYR A 78 -1.60 -20.43 0.66
N TYR A 79 -0.69 -20.27 -0.29
CA TYR A 79 -0.88 -19.50 -1.50
C TYR A 79 -0.75 -20.41 -2.72
N GLU A 80 -1.84 -20.59 -3.47
CA GLU A 80 -1.90 -21.49 -4.63
C GLU A 80 -2.33 -20.74 -5.89
N LYS A 81 -1.55 -20.86 -6.98
CA LYS A 81 -2.00 -20.42 -8.31
C LYS A 81 -2.82 -21.52 -8.97
N LEU A 82 -4.09 -21.22 -9.25
CA LEU A 82 -5.02 -22.13 -9.90
C LEU A 82 -4.84 -22.12 -11.42
N LYS A 83 -5.24 -23.22 -12.07
CA LYS A 83 -5.13 -23.39 -13.54
C LYS A 83 -5.90 -22.34 -14.34
N ASN A 84 -6.95 -21.77 -13.77
CA ASN A 84 -7.75 -20.70 -14.38
C ASN A 84 -7.08 -19.31 -14.28
N GLY A 85 -5.91 -19.21 -13.64
CA GLY A 85 -5.18 -17.97 -13.40
C GLY A 85 -5.55 -17.27 -12.09
N ASN A 86 -6.57 -17.76 -11.37
CA ASN A 86 -6.92 -17.23 -10.06
C ASN A 86 -5.88 -17.62 -9.02
N THR A 87 -5.83 -16.85 -7.94
CA THR A 87 -5.02 -17.17 -6.77
C THR A 87 -5.93 -17.60 -5.63
N ARG A 88 -5.73 -18.80 -5.09
CA ARG A 88 -6.40 -19.27 -3.89
C ARG A 88 -5.51 -19.03 -2.68
N ILE A 89 -6.11 -18.48 -1.63
CA ILE A 89 -5.49 -18.32 -0.31
C ILE A 89 -6.32 -19.12 0.70
N SER A 90 -5.64 -19.94 1.50
CA SER A 90 -6.29 -20.81 2.48
C SER A 90 -5.62 -20.67 3.84
N PHE A 91 -6.42 -20.42 4.89
CA PHE A 91 -6.02 -20.42 6.28
C PHE A 91 -6.61 -21.65 6.94
N ILE A 92 -5.76 -22.65 7.18
CA ILE A 92 -6.16 -23.95 7.72
C ILE A 92 -5.70 -24.01 9.19
N PRO A 93 -6.61 -24.14 10.17
CA PRO A 93 -6.23 -24.29 11.57
C PRO A 93 -5.27 -25.45 11.77
N LYS A 94 -4.27 -25.24 12.61
CA LYS A 94 -3.31 -26.30 12.95
C LYS A 94 -4.02 -27.52 13.56
N SER A 95 -3.62 -28.70 13.13
CA SER A 95 -4.04 -29.96 13.76
C SER A 95 -3.65 -29.94 15.24
N ASN A 96 -4.61 -30.16 16.13
CA ASN A 96 -4.45 -30.07 17.59
C ASN A 96 -4.13 -28.66 18.13
N GLY A 97 -4.32 -27.62 17.33
CA GLY A 97 -4.22 -26.24 17.79
C GLY A 97 -5.33 -25.92 18.80
N THR A 98 -4.97 -25.28 19.91
CA THR A 98 -5.91 -24.79 20.91
C THR A 98 -6.35 -23.37 20.58
N VAL A 99 -7.64 -23.06 20.77
CA VAL A 99 -8.11 -21.67 20.75
C VAL A 99 -7.74 -21.00 22.06
N GLN A 100 -7.16 -19.81 21.97
CA GLN A 100 -6.94 -18.93 23.09
C GLN A 100 -8.10 -17.93 23.19
N ILE A 101 -8.80 -17.95 24.33
CA ILE A 101 -9.79 -16.93 24.65
C ILE A 101 -9.06 -15.73 25.25
N ILE A 102 -9.10 -14.60 24.56
CA ILE A 102 -8.45 -13.36 24.97
C ILE A 102 -9.44 -12.47 25.73
N LYS A 103 -10.69 -12.39 25.25
CA LYS A 103 -11.80 -11.67 25.88
C LYS A 103 -13.07 -12.51 25.82
N GLY A 104 -13.86 -12.45 26.90
CA GLY A 104 -15.07 -13.24 27.09
C GLY A 104 -14.82 -14.41 28.05
N LYS A 105 -15.73 -14.63 29.00
CA LYS A 105 -15.69 -15.78 29.90
C LYS A 105 -16.59 -16.89 29.36
N ASP A 106 -16.22 -18.14 29.63
CA ASP A 106 -17.02 -19.33 29.31
C ASP A 106 -17.36 -19.49 27.81
N VAL A 107 -16.51 -18.92 26.94
CA VAL A 107 -16.63 -19.00 25.49
C VAL A 107 -16.00 -20.30 24.99
N THR A 108 -16.76 -21.07 24.21
CA THR A 108 -16.21 -22.17 23.41
C THR A 108 -16.22 -21.77 21.94
N TYR A 109 -15.09 -21.96 21.26
CA TYR A 109 -14.94 -21.62 19.85
C TYR A 109 -14.19 -22.74 19.13
N ASN A 110 -14.66 -23.10 17.93
CA ASN A 110 -13.97 -24.05 17.07
C ASN A 110 -13.21 -23.29 15.99
N PRO A 111 -11.90 -23.52 15.79
CA PRO A 111 -11.15 -22.84 14.75
C PRO A 111 -11.76 -23.06 13.35
N ASP A 112 -12.06 -21.97 12.64
CA ASP A 112 -12.55 -22.03 11.26
C ASP A 112 -11.41 -22.15 10.26
N THR A 113 -11.71 -22.83 9.16
CA THR A 113 -10.92 -22.74 7.93
C THR A 113 -11.46 -21.60 7.08
N PHE A 114 -10.59 -20.74 6.59
CA PHE A 114 -10.97 -19.68 5.65
C PHE A 114 -10.31 -19.95 4.31
N VAL A 115 -11.09 -19.91 3.23
CA VAL A 115 -10.59 -20.07 1.87
C VAL A 115 -11.19 -18.99 1.00
N TYR A 116 -10.34 -18.25 0.30
CA TYR A 116 -10.80 -17.27 -0.67
C TYR A 116 -9.94 -17.28 -1.93
N GLU A 117 -10.57 -16.91 -3.05
CA GLU A 117 -9.96 -16.84 -4.36
C GLU A 117 -9.98 -15.41 -4.86
N ILE A 118 -8.86 -15.00 -5.45
CA ILE A 118 -8.66 -13.69 -6.08
C ILE A 118 -8.64 -13.91 -7.58
N ASP A 119 -9.58 -13.29 -8.28
CA ASP A 119 -9.57 -13.15 -9.73
C ASP A 119 -8.72 -11.92 -10.10
N PRO A 120 -7.52 -12.09 -10.68
CA PRO A 120 -6.66 -10.97 -11.01
C PRO A 120 -7.20 -10.09 -12.14
N LYS A 121 -8.12 -10.59 -12.98
CA LYS A 121 -8.67 -9.83 -14.12
C LYS A 121 -9.75 -8.86 -13.67
N THR A 122 -10.57 -9.29 -12.73
CA THR A 122 -11.69 -8.49 -12.21
C THR A 122 -11.40 -7.86 -10.86
N SER A 123 -10.28 -8.22 -10.22
CA SER A 123 -9.97 -7.91 -8.82
C SER A 123 -11.05 -8.36 -7.83
N THR A 124 -11.89 -9.31 -8.24
CA THR A 124 -12.97 -9.84 -7.40
C THR A 124 -12.39 -10.87 -6.44
N ILE A 125 -12.82 -10.80 -5.18
CA ILE A 125 -12.43 -11.73 -4.12
C ILE A 125 -13.68 -12.40 -3.60
N THR A 126 -13.74 -13.73 -3.75
CA THR A 126 -14.83 -14.56 -3.22
C THR A 126 -14.26 -15.59 -2.27
N GLY A 127 -14.99 -15.92 -1.22
CA GLY A 127 -14.49 -16.88 -0.26
C GLY A 127 -15.55 -17.39 0.68
N THR A 128 -15.13 -18.36 1.47
CA THR A 128 -15.96 -19.03 2.45
C THR A 128 -15.18 -19.29 3.72
N GLN A 129 -15.91 -19.39 4.83
CA GLN A 129 -15.43 -19.99 6.06
C GLN A 129 -16.14 -21.33 6.26
N SER A 130 -15.43 -22.29 6.85
CA SER A 130 -16.03 -23.51 7.39
C SER A 130 -15.41 -23.84 8.73
N ASP A 131 -16.23 -23.97 9.78
CA ASP A 131 -15.83 -24.70 10.97
C ASP A 131 -15.83 -26.22 10.70
N LYS A 132 -15.16 -27.01 11.54
CA LYS A 132 -15.09 -28.48 11.38
C LYS A 132 -16.44 -29.20 11.48
N ASN A 133 -17.49 -28.53 11.94
CA ASN A 133 -18.78 -29.12 12.28
C ASN A 133 -19.89 -28.71 11.30
N SER A 134 -19.64 -27.74 10.42
CA SER A 134 -20.58 -27.21 9.46
C SER A 134 -20.61 -28.06 8.20
N THR A 135 -21.83 -28.38 7.76
CA THR A 135 -22.08 -29.12 6.51
C THR A 135 -22.07 -28.22 5.27
N SER A 136 -22.00 -26.88 5.42
CA SER A 136 -22.00 -25.95 4.30
C SER A 136 -21.13 -24.72 4.60
N PRO A 137 -20.14 -24.41 3.74
CA PRO A 137 -19.31 -23.22 3.91
C PRO A 137 -20.15 -21.93 3.89
N ILE A 138 -19.83 -21.00 4.78
CA ILE A 138 -20.50 -19.72 4.94
C ILE A 138 -19.73 -18.66 4.13
N PRO A 139 -20.37 -17.84 3.29
CA PRO A 139 -19.69 -16.79 2.55
C PRO A 139 -18.98 -15.78 3.46
N ILE A 140 -17.79 -15.34 3.05
CA ILE A 140 -17.09 -14.23 3.71
C ILE A 140 -17.20 -12.95 2.87
N ILE A 141 -17.05 -11.82 3.54
CA ILE A 141 -16.88 -10.50 2.93
C ILE A 141 -15.44 -10.09 3.15
N TYR A 142 -14.66 -9.99 2.08
CA TYR A 142 -13.28 -9.52 2.14
C TYR A 142 -13.23 -7.99 2.16
N LYS A 143 -12.52 -7.41 3.14
CA LYS A 143 -12.59 -5.97 3.43
C LYS A 143 -11.37 -5.17 3.00
N ASN A 144 -10.21 -5.80 2.86
CA ASN A 144 -8.98 -5.04 2.61
C ASN A 144 -9.07 -4.13 1.38
N SER A 145 -9.82 -4.54 0.35
CA SER A 145 -10.02 -3.79 -0.88
C SER A 145 -10.67 -2.42 -0.68
N THR A 146 -11.40 -2.22 0.42
CA THR A 146 -12.11 -0.96 0.73
C THR A 146 -11.52 -0.20 1.92
N LEU A 147 -10.53 -0.77 2.62
CA LEU A 147 -9.92 -0.17 3.80
C LEU A 147 -8.66 0.63 3.43
N THR A 148 -8.60 1.90 3.85
CA THR A 148 -7.38 2.71 3.80
C THR A 148 -6.33 2.18 4.77
N THR A 149 -5.08 2.64 4.67
CA THR A 149 -4.04 2.25 5.64
C THR A 149 -4.41 2.66 7.08
N GLN A 150 -5.01 3.84 7.25
CA GLN A 150 -5.49 4.30 8.56
C GLN A 150 -6.63 3.42 9.08
N ASP A 151 -7.56 3.00 8.21
CA ASP A 151 -8.64 2.10 8.63
C ASP A 151 -8.09 0.74 9.07
N ARG A 152 -7.05 0.23 8.40
CA ARG A 152 -6.39 -1.03 8.81
C ARG A 152 -5.67 -0.90 10.15
N GLN A 153 -5.07 0.24 10.45
CA GLN A 153 -4.53 0.54 11.78
C GLN A 153 -5.64 0.59 12.84
N ASN A 154 -6.75 1.27 12.54
CA ASN A 154 -7.91 1.35 13.43
C ASN A 154 -8.53 -0.04 13.66
N GLN A 155 -8.58 -0.90 12.65
CA GLN A 155 -9.01 -2.30 12.82
C GLN A 155 -8.03 -3.05 13.72
N ALA A 156 -6.71 -2.93 13.50
CA ALA A 156 -5.72 -3.60 14.34
C ALA A 156 -5.84 -3.22 15.82
N ASP A 157 -6.15 -1.96 16.14
CA ASP A 157 -6.42 -1.48 17.50
C ASP A 157 -7.62 -2.18 18.18
N ARG A 158 -8.57 -2.70 17.39
CA ARG A 158 -9.71 -3.49 17.92
C ARG A 158 -9.31 -4.93 18.25
N PHE A 159 -8.33 -5.48 17.56
CA PHE A 159 -7.93 -6.88 17.70
C PHE A 159 -6.76 -7.10 18.65
N TYR A 160 -5.89 -6.10 18.86
CA TYR A 160 -4.67 -6.24 19.67
C TYR A 160 -4.57 -5.16 20.74
N PHE A 161 -4.26 -5.58 21.96
CA PHE A 161 -3.94 -4.65 23.04
C PHE A 161 -2.54 -4.06 22.85
N ARG A 162 -2.36 -2.80 23.24
CA ARG A 162 -1.09 -2.07 23.10
C ARG A 162 0.10 -2.74 23.79
N THR A 163 -0.16 -3.58 24.79
CA THR A 163 0.86 -4.31 25.54
C THR A 163 1.35 -5.57 24.82
N GLU A 164 0.71 -5.98 23.73
CA GLU A 164 1.08 -7.18 22.98
C GLU A 164 2.20 -6.89 21.98
N ASN A 165 3.21 -7.76 21.89
CA ASN A 165 4.31 -7.58 20.94
C ASN A 165 3.82 -7.43 19.49
N MET A 166 2.78 -8.18 19.11
CA MET A 166 2.19 -8.13 17.77
C MET A 166 1.57 -6.76 17.46
N TYR A 167 1.06 -6.03 18.47
CA TYR A 167 0.55 -4.67 18.28
C TYR A 167 1.65 -3.77 17.70
N THR A 168 2.84 -3.79 18.31
CA THR A 168 3.98 -2.99 17.85
C THR A 168 4.41 -3.37 16.43
N LEU A 169 4.43 -4.67 16.11
CA LEU A 169 4.77 -5.15 14.77
C LEU A 169 3.75 -4.69 13.72
N LEU A 170 2.45 -4.70 14.05
CA LEU A 170 1.39 -4.19 13.17
C LEU A 170 1.51 -2.68 12.94
N GLN A 171 1.75 -1.90 13.99
CA GLN A 171 1.92 -0.46 13.85
C GLN A 171 3.13 -0.14 12.97
N ASN A 172 4.26 -0.82 13.17
CA ASN A 172 5.45 -0.67 12.32
C ASN A 172 5.18 -1.07 10.87
N PHE A 173 4.46 -2.17 10.64
CA PHE A 173 4.11 -2.64 9.30
C PHE A 173 3.26 -1.61 8.54
N TYR A 174 2.22 -1.07 9.17
CA TYR A 174 1.36 -0.07 8.54
C TYR A 174 2.07 1.28 8.40
N ALA A 175 2.86 1.70 9.39
CA ALA A 175 3.66 2.91 9.30
C ALA A 175 4.64 2.87 8.12
N LYS A 176 5.33 1.73 7.92
CA LYS A 176 6.21 1.55 6.76
C LYS A 176 5.46 1.70 5.42
N LYS A 177 4.22 1.18 5.34
CA LYS A 177 3.39 1.38 4.14
C LYS A 177 3.00 2.84 3.95
N THR A 178 2.68 3.56 5.02
CA THR A 178 2.39 5.00 4.97
C THR A 178 3.63 5.82 4.55
N ASP A 179 4.81 5.47 5.05
CA ASP A 179 6.08 6.10 4.68
C ASP A 179 6.43 5.84 3.21
N ASP A 180 6.18 4.62 2.70
CA ASP A 180 6.38 4.30 1.28
C ASP A 180 5.35 5.01 0.37
N THR A 181 4.14 5.32 0.85
CA THR A 181 3.17 6.17 0.13
C THR A 181 3.44 7.68 0.27
N ASN A 182 4.24 8.13 1.23
CA ASN A 182 4.57 9.55 1.39
C ASN A 182 5.90 9.92 0.73
N LYS A 183 6.60 8.98 0.09
CA LYS A 183 7.83 9.26 -0.65
C LYS A 183 7.54 10.15 -1.86
N PRO A 184 8.18 11.32 -1.96
CA PRO A 184 8.11 12.13 -3.16
C PRO A 184 8.82 11.43 -4.32
N TYR A 185 8.17 11.41 -5.47
CA TYR A 185 8.74 11.05 -6.76
C TYR A 185 9.16 12.34 -7.48
N PHE A 186 10.27 12.26 -8.20
CA PHE A 186 10.87 13.42 -8.87
C PHE A 186 11.00 13.12 -10.35
N ASP A 187 10.49 14.02 -11.17
CA ASP A 187 10.66 13.99 -12.62
C ASP A 187 11.17 15.32 -13.12
N ALA A 188 11.99 15.28 -14.18
CA ALA A 188 12.35 16.46 -14.93
C ALA A 188 12.17 16.23 -16.42
N VAL A 189 11.51 17.20 -17.05
CA VAL A 189 11.28 17.21 -18.50
C VAL A 189 11.65 18.57 -19.07
N GLY A 190 12.02 18.62 -20.34
CA GLY A 190 12.28 19.85 -21.06
C GLY A 190 11.65 19.84 -22.44
N TRP A 191 11.37 21.02 -22.97
CA TRP A 191 10.83 21.21 -24.31
C TRP A 191 11.19 22.58 -24.88
N PHE A 192 11.02 22.74 -26.18
CA PHE A 192 11.07 24.04 -26.85
C PHE A 192 9.66 24.53 -27.10
N GLY A 193 9.34 25.73 -26.64
CA GLY A 193 8.08 26.38 -26.97
C GLY A 193 8.03 26.81 -28.44
N SER A 194 6.83 27.07 -28.94
CA SER A 194 6.63 27.65 -30.28
C SER A 194 7.26 29.04 -30.43
N ASP A 195 7.53 29.71 -29.32
CA ASP A 195 8.27 30.97 -29.22
C ASP A 195 9.80 30.79 -29.30
N GLY A 196 10.29 29.55 -29.44
CA GLY A 196 11.72 29.22 -29.49
C GLY A 196 12.41 29.22 -28.13
N ILE A 197 11.67 29.44 -27.03
CA ILE A 197 12.23 29.43 -25.68
C ILE A 197 12.39 27.97 -25.21
N ALA A 198 13.52 27.68 -24.56
CA ALA A 198 13.73 26.40 -23.89
C ALA A 198 13.12 26.42 -22.49
N TYR A 199 12.22 25.48 -22.23
CA TYR A 199 11.55 25.29 -20.95
C TYR A 199 12.02 24.02 -20.28
N GLN A 200 12.05 24.04 -18.95
CA GLN A 200 12.34 22.88 -18.11
C GLN A 200 11.29 22.82 -17.00
N ALA A 201 10.76 21.63 -16.73
CA ALA A 201 9.95 21.35 -15.56
C ALA A 201 10.73 20.51 -14.56
N PHE A 202 10.61 20.83 -13.28
CA PHE A 202 10.90 19.92 -12.18
C PHE A 202 9.60 19.64 -11.44
N ILE A 203 9.29 18.36 -11.28
CA ILE A 203 8.00 17.89 -10.82
C ILE A 203 8.22 17.06 -9.57
N ILE A 204 7.48 17.38 -8.52
CA ILE A 204 7.47 16.64 -7.26
C ILE A 204 6.09 16.04 -7.08
N SER A 205 5.98 14.71 -7.13
CA SER A 205 4.72 13.99 -6.96
C SER A 205 4.70 13.24 -5.63
N VAL A 206 3.63 13.38 -4.85
CA VAL A 206 3.42 12.65 -3.59
C VAL A 206 2.21 11.74 -3.74
N PHE A 207 2.37 10.46 -3.42
CA PHE A 207 1.34 9.44 -3.62
C PHE A 207 0.16 9.67 -2.66
N LYS A 208 -1.07 9.53 -3.18
CA LYS A 208 -2.31 9.86 -2.44
C LYS A 208 -3.33 8.70 -2.44
N GLU A 209 -2.92 7.48 -2.83
CA GLU A 209 -3.79 6.32 -3.12
C GLU A 209 -4.40 6.34 -4.55
N GLU A 210 -4.76 5.16 -5.07
CA GLU A 210 -5.42 4.95 -6.38
C GLU A 210 -4.71 5.47 -7.65
N ALA A 211 -3.38 5.30 -7.74
CA ALA A 211 -2.55 5.68 -8.90
C ALA A 211 -2.68 7.17 -9.32
N THR A 212 -3.21 8.00 -8.42
CA THR A 212 -3.32 9.46 -8.58
C THR A 212 -2.40 10.13 -7.58
N LEU A 213 -1.52 11.03 -8.04
CA LEU A 213 -0.57 11.74 -7.18
C LEU A 213 -0.88 13.23 -7.16
N ASN A 214 -0.72 13.85 -5.99
CA ASN A 214 -0.64 15.30 -5.93
C ASN A 214 0.75 15.71 -6.41
N SER A 215 0.81 16.58 -7.41
CA SER A 215 2.08 17.02 -7.98
C SER A 215 2.24 18.53 -7.85
N ILE A 216 3.46 18.96 -7.54
CA ILE A 216 3.87 20.35 -7.62
C ILE A 216 4.81 20.45 -8.82
N VAL A 217 4.49 21.37 -9.73
CA VAL A 217 5.26 21.58 -10.95
C VAL A 217 5.94 22.94 -10.86
N ARG A 218 7.27 22.97 -11.03
CA ARG A 218 8.00 24.22 -11.26
C ARG A 218 8.57 24.27 -12.65
N ILE A 219 8.22 25.33 -13.38
CA ILE A 219 8.75 25.58 -14.72
C ILE A 219 9.80 26.66 -14.62
N ARG A 220 10.96 26.40 -15.24
CA ARG A 220 12.08 27.31 -15.37
C ARG A 220 12.35 27.56 -16.85
N TYR A 221 12.52 28.83 -17.21
CA TYR A 221 12.94 29.23 -18.54
C TYR A 221 13.61 30.60 -18.49
N GLU A 222 14.23 31.01 -19.59
CA GLU A 222 14.89 32.31 -19.71
C GLU A 222 14.21 33.13 -20.81
N LYS A 223 13.87 34.37 -20.50
CA LYS A 223 13.28 35.31 -21.45
C LYS A 223 13.90 36.68 -21.24
N ASN A 224 14.40 37.29 -22.32
CA ASN A 224 15.06 38.61 -22.30
C ASN A 224 16.26 38.68 -21.32
N GLY A 225 17.02 37.59 -21.17
CA GLY A 225 18.16 37.51 -20.25
C GLY A 225 17.80 37.34 -18.77
N GLU A 226 16.51 37.19 -18.45
CA GLU A 226 16.04 36.96 -17.09
C GLU A 226 15.49 35.54 -16.92
N ILE A 227 15.94 34.87 -15.85
CA ILE A 227 15.39 33.57 -15.44
C ILE A 227 14.03 33.78 -14.81
N GLN A 228 13.02 33.13 -15.39
CA GLN A 228 11.67 33.05 -14.88
C GLN A 228 11.46 31.69 -14.21
N ILE A 229 10.82 31.66 -13.06
CA ILE A 229 10.39 30.43 -12.39
C ILE A 229 8.93 30.60 -11.96
N VAL A 230 8.09 29.68 -12.38
CA VAL A 230 6.67 29.64 -12.02
C VAL A 230 6.30 28.31 -11.38
N GLN A 231 5.27 28.29 -10.57
CA GLN A 231 4.77 27.10 -9.88
C GLN A 231 3.26 26.95 -10.06
N TYR A 232 2.81 25.72 -10.23
CA TYR A 232 1.41 25.36 -10.11
C TYR A 232 1.26 23.95 -9.56
N ASP A 233 0.07 23.66 -9.03
CA ASP A 233 -0.29 22.32 -8.59
C ASP A 233 -0.95 21.55 -9.72
N ALA A 234 -0.66 20.26 -9.80
CA ALA A 234 -1.25 19.34 -10.76
C ALA A 234 -1.74 18.07 -10.06
N LEU A 235 -2.62 17.35 -10.74
CA LEU A 235 -2.91 15.95 -10.46
C LEU A 235 -2.16 15.12 -11.48
N SER A 236 -1.42 14.12 -11.02
CA SER A 236 -0.83 13.14 -11.92
C SER A 236 -1.55 11.81 -11.84
N LYS A 237 -1.59 11.10 -12.96
CA LYS A 237 -2.15 9.77 -13.08
C LYS A 237 -1.12 8.85 -13.72
N ILE A 238 -0.91 7.69 -13.11
CA ILE A 238 -0.07 6.62 -13.64
C ILE A 238 -0.98 5.51 -14.18
N ALA A 239 -0.72 5.06 -15.40
CA ALA A 239 -1.46 3.96 -16.03
C ALA A 239 -0.50 2.99 -16.72
N LEU A 240 -0.52 1.72 -16.29
CA LEU A 240 0.11 0.62 -17.02
C LEU A 240 -0.61 0.41 -18.35
N GLN A 241 0.14 0.26 -19.43
CA GLN A 241 -0.35 0.00 -20.78
C GLN A 241 -0.23 -1.51 -21.11
N ASP A 242 -0.90 -1.96 -22.16
CA ASP A 242 -0.94 -3.38 -22.57
C ASP A 242 0.43 -3.94 -23.01
N ASP A 243 1.42 -3.08 -23.25
CA ASP A 243 2.78 -3.41 -23.68
C ASP A 243 3.83 -3.30 -22.56
N ASP A 244 3.40 -3.39 -21.31
CA ASP A 244 4.23 -3.21 -20.09
C ASP A 244 4.89 -1.83 -19.98
N THR A 245 4.42 -0.82 -20.72
CA THR A 245 4.86 0.58 -20.56
C THR A 245 4.03 1.33 -19.53
N LEU A 246 4.63 2.33 -18.88
CA LEU A 246 3.97 3.19 -17.91
C LEU A 246 3.69 4.56 -18.54
N LYS A 247 2.41 4.95 -18.62
CA LYS A 247 2.03 6.30 -19.02
C LYS A 247 1.76 7.15 -17.79
N ILE A 248 2.45 8.29 -17.71
CA ILE A 248 2.26 9.30 -16.67
C ILE A 248 1.64 10.54 -17.32
N THR A 249 0.57 11.05 -16.73
CA THR A 249 -0.13 12.26 -17.22
C THR A 249 -0.31 13.23 -16.08
N PHE A 250 -0.04 14.52 -16.32
CA PHE A 250 -0.18 15.61 -15.38
C PHE A 250 -1.17 16.63 -15.90
N THR A 251 -2.19 16.90 -15.09
CA THR A 251 -3.26 17.86 -15.38
C THR A 251 -3.22 18.97 -14.34
N PRO A 252 -3.03 20.24 -14.74
CA PRO A 252 -3.07 21.37 -13.81
C PRO A 252 -4.37 21.40 -13.01
N LYS A 253 -4.26 21.73 -11.73
CA LYS A 253 -5.43 22.07 -10.92
C LYS A 253 -5.93 23.45 -11.31
N ASN A 254 -7.20 23.72 -11.00
CA ASN A 254 -7.79 25.06 -11.16
C ASN A 254 -7.31 26.00 -10.04
N THR A 255 -5.99 26.24 -10.00
CA THR A 255 -5.30 27.12 -9.06
C THR A 255 -4.41 28.08 -9.85
N PRO A 256 -4.31 29.36 -9.45
CA PRO A 256 -3.47 30.33 -10.14
C PRO A 256 -2.00 29.89 -10.19
N VAL A 257 -1.35 30.14 -11.33
CA VAL A 257 0.10 30.00 -11.47
C VAL A 257 0.79 31.06 -10.59
N LYS A 258 1.75 30.64 -9.78
CA LYS A 258 2.53 31.51 -8.89
C LYS A 258 3.87 31.85 -9.52
N ASN A 259 4.18 33.14 -9.64
CA ASN A 259 5.52 33.62 -9.96
C ASN A 259 6.44 33.43 -8.75
N ILE A 260 7.45 32.56 -8.88
CA ILE A 260 8.47 32.31 -7.86
C ILE A 260 9.69 33.21 -8.09
N LYS A 261 10.07 33.40 -9.36
CA LYS A 261 11.14 34.30 -9.77
C LYS A 261 10.79 35.00 -11.08
N GLY A 262 11.05 36.31 -11.14
CA GLY A 262 10.70 37.14 -12.29
C GLY A 262 9.20 37.46 -12.35
N ASN A 263 8.76 38.01 -13.48
CA ASN A 263 7.36 38.35 -13.72
C ASN A 263 6.90 37.70 -15.03
N SER A 264 6.24 36.56 -14.90
CA SER A 264 5.79 35.74 -16.01
C SER A 264 4.26 35.77 -16.17
N SER A 265 3.82 35.71 -17.43
CA SER A 265 2.43 35.46 -17.84
C SER A 265 2.21 34.00 -18.27
N TYR A 266 3.01 33.06 -17.76
CA TYR A 266 2.95 31.66 -18.16
C TYR A 266 1.66 31.01 -17.64
N ASN A 267 1.00 30.24 -18.51
CA ASN A 267 -0.18 29.46 -18.18
C ASN A 267 0.22 28.01 -17.90
N ALA A 268 -0.47 27.36 -16.96
CA ALA A 268 -0.16 26.00 -16.58
C ALA A 268 -0.38 25.02 -17.74
N ASP A 269 0.66 24.25 -18.05
CA ASP A 269 0.64 23.25 -19.12
C ASP A 269 0.21 21.87 -18.62
N ASN A 270 -0.45 21.12 -19.49
CA ASN A 270 -0.56 19.67 -19.33
C ASN A 270 0.68 19.01 -19.91
N PHE A 271 1.07 17.87 -19.34
CA PHE A 271 2.12 17.05 -19.94
C PHE A 271 1.87 15.58 -19.69
N SER A 272 2.37 14.75 -20.59
CA SER A 272 2.35 13.29 -20.44
C SER A 272 3.59 12.68 -21.03
N PHE A 273 4.06 11.60 -20.44
CA PHE A 273 5.17 10.82 -20.97
C PHE A 273 5.00 9.34 -20.69
N THR A 274 5.70 8.53 -21.48
CA THR A 274 5.69 7.08 -21.40
C THR A 274 7.09 6.58 -21.09
N LEU A 275 7.18 5.71 -20.09
CA LEU A 275 8.39 4.98 -19.71
C LEU A 275 8.25 3.50 -20.10
N ASP A 276 9.34 2.85 -20.45
CA ASP A 276 9.38 1.40 -20.60
C ASP A 276 9.49 0.67 -19.24
N SER A 277 9.55 -0.66 -19.28
CA SER A 277 9.67 -1.51 -18.09
C SER A 277 11.00 -1.39 -17.33
N ASN A 278 11.97 -0.64 -17.86
CA ASN A 278 13.25 -0.30 -17.21
C ASN A 278 13.32 1.19 -16.84
N ASP A 279 12.16 1.85 -16.71
CA ASP A 279 12.00 3.27 -16.42
C ASP A 279 12.70 4.19 -17.44
N GLN A 280 12.93 3.73 -18.67
CA GLN A 280 13.51 4.55 -19.73
C GLN A 280 12.43 5.35 -20.45
N PHE A 281 12.67 6.64 -20.64
CA PHE A 281 11.76 7.50 -21.40
C PHE A 281 11.69 7.09 -22.87
N LEU A 282 10.46 6.88 -23.35
CA LEU A 282 10.19 6.55 -24.74
C LEU A 282 9.74 7.78 -25.54
N LYS A 283 8.76 8.52 -24.99
CA LYS A 283 8.15 9.69 -25.63
C LYS A 283 7.37 10.50 -24.61
N GLY A 284 7.13 11.77 -24.93
CA GLY A 284 6.27 12.62 -24.14
C GLY A 284 5.84 13.87 -24.90
N LYS A 285 4.80 14.51 -24.40
CA LYS A 285 4.20 15.69 -25.01
C LYS A 285 3.70 16.65 -23.94
N GLN A 286 3.99 17.94 -24.11
CA GLN A 286 3.31 19.04 -23.43
C GLN A 286 2.20 19.56 -24.34
N TRP A 287 1.11 20.02 -23.74
CA TRP A 287 0.07 20.75 -24.46
C TRP A 287 -0.73 21.69 -23.56
N ASP A 288 -1.25 22.74 -24.18
CA ASP A 288 -2.30 23.60 -23.65
C ASP A 288 -3.39 23.78 -24.71
N GLU A 289 -4.28 24.76 -24.51
CA GLU A 289 -5.34 25.07 -25.47
C GLU A 289 -4.81 25.64 -26.80
N ASN A 290 -3.56 26.13 -26.83
CA ASN A 290 -3.02 26.93 -27.94
C ASN A 290 -1.83 26.27 -28.66
N SER A 291 -1.19 25.28 -28.05
CA SER A 291 0.10 24.76 -28.49
C SER A 291 0.37 23.36 -27.97
N SER A 292 1.33 22.69 -28.61
CA SER A 292 1.87 21.45 -28.10
C SER A 292 3.30 21.25 -28.57
N ALA A 293 4.14 20.68 -27.72
CA ALA A 293 5.54 20.38 -28.02
C ALA A 293 5.91 18.97 -27.54
N ASP A 294 6.87 18.35 -28.24
CA ASP A 294 7.45 17.09 -27.80
C ASP A 294 8.35 17.33 -26.58
N LEU A 295 8.24 16.44 -25.60
CA LEU A 295 9.07 16.48 -24.40
C LEU A 295 10.37 15.69 -24.62
N SER A 296 11.41 16.15 -23.95
CA SER A 296 12.62 15.38 -23.66
C SER A 296 12.71 15.12 -22.17
N TYR A 297 13.06 13.89 -21.78
CA TYR A 297 13.30 13.57 -20.37
C TYR A 297 14.70 14.00 -19.95
N ILE A 298 14.79 14.66 -18.81
CA ILE A 298 16.06 15.10 -18.25
C ILE A 298 16.46 14.08 -17.20
N LYS A 299 17.48 13.27 -17.50
CA LYS A 299 18.04 12.33 -16.54
C LYS A 299 18.66 13.10 -15.37
N ILE A 300 18.13 12.88 -14.17
CA ILE A 300 18.65 13.46 -12.93
C ILE A 300 19.54 12.43 -12.24
N SER A 301 20.80 12.79 -11.96
CA SER A 301 21.72 11.97 -11.16
C SER A 301 21.66 12.28 -9.67
N ASP A 302 21.30 13.52 -9.32
CA ASP A 302 21.14 14.00 -7.95
C ASP A 302 19.95 14.98 -7.89
N ASN A 303 18.89 14.58 -7.18
CA ASN A 303 17.67 15.37 -7.07
C ASN A 303 17.86 16.65 -6.26
N GLN A 304 18.72 16.65 -5.25
CA GLN A 304 18.98 17.82 -4.40
C GLN A 304 19.70 18.90 -5.21
N GLU A 305 20.80 18.51 -5.86
CA GLU A 305 21.58 19.43 -6.68
C GLU A 305 20.76 19.97 -7.86
N PHE A 306 20.01 19.10 -8.54
CA PHE A 306 19.20 19.51 -9.68
C PHE A 306 18.07 20.45 -9.27
N ALA A 307 17.40 20.18 -8.14
CA ALA A 307 16.33 21.02 -7.64
C ALA A 307 16.78 22.44 -7.30
N LEU A 308 18.04 22.69 -6.93
CA LEU A 308 18.54 24.04 -6.68
C LEU A 308 18.48 24.98 -7.90
N LYS A 309 18.24 24.44 -9.11
CA LYS A 309 17.93 25.25 -10.31
C LYS A 309 16.53 25.88 -10.26
N PHE A 310 15.61 25.29 -9.49
CA PHE A 310 14.19 25.64 -9.40
C PHE A 310 13.78 26.16 -8.01
N TYR A 311 14.52 25.79 -6.97
CA TYR A 311 14.23 26.10 -5.58
C TYR A 311 15.43 26.77 -4.92
N SER A 312 15.16 27.71 -4.01
CA SER A 312 16.18 28.17 -3.07
C SER A 312 16.29 27.18 -1.91
N GLU A 313 17.43 27.12 -1.23
CA GLU A 313 17.56 26.29 -0.02
C GLU A 313 16.54 26.68 1.07
N LYS A 314 16.06 27.92 1.12
CA LYS A 314 15.07 28.36 2.10
C LYS A 314 13.63 28.06 1.69
N ASP A 315 13.42 27.49 0.51
CA ASP A 315 12.10 27.20 -0.01
C ASP A 315 11.43 26.07 0.80
N GLU A 316 10.18 26.26 1.22
CA GLU A 316 9.45 25.29 2.04
C GLU A 316 9.32 23.93 1.35
N ILE A 317 9.15 23.92 0.03
CA ILE A 317 8.99 22.69 -0.75
C ILE A 317 10.33 21.95 -0.84
N TYR A 318 11.43 22.69 -0.98
CA TYR A 318 12.78 22.14 -0.94
C TYR A 318 13.10 21.54 0.43
N GLN A 319 12.82 22.28 1.51
CA GLN A 319 13.03 21.79 2.88
C GLN A 319 12.17 20.57 3.21
N LYS A 320 10.95 20.48 2.65
CA LYS A 320 10.01 19.41 2.96
C LYS A 320 10.27 18.11 2.21
N TYR A 321 10.62 18.20 0.93
CA TYR A 321 10.65 17.01 0.06
C TYR A 321 12.04 16.62 -0.42
N LEU A 322 13.02 17.54 -0.41
CA LEU A 322 14.32 17.30 -1.02
C LEU A 322 15.45 17.21 0.01
N LYS A 323 15.31 17.79 1.20
CA LYS A 323 16.33 17.80 2.27
C LYS A 323 15.99 16.82 3.39
#